data_AF-A0A963RSK3-F1
#
_entry.id   AF-A0A963RSK3-F1
#
_cell.length_a   1.000
_cell.length_b   1.000
_cell.length_c   1.000
_cell.angle_alpha   90.00
_cell.angle_beta   90.00
_cell.angle_gamma   90.00
#
_symmetry.space_group_name_H-M   'P 1'
#
loop_
_entity.id
_entity.type
_entity.pdbx_description
1 polymer ?
#
loop_
_entity_poly.entity_id
_entity_poly.type
_entity_poly.pdbx_seq_one_letter_code
_entity_poly.pdbx_strand_id
1 'polypeptide(L)'
;MHTLTGRRSTSLRALAEQQANERHTRRLAELHTLAPLLERLEAVVPALQAAGLTISPRDIYLARHHPTGPAGRALRAVRINTRPLCGDKTIPQRWLDVLLAQGFREIHREAFDQYPLATLQRGHLILKVDAPTPAASAAAAAAAKVEHQRRAEDAFADVLPC
;
A
#
# COMPACT_ATOMS: atom_id res chain seq x y z
N MET A 1 -20.59 -57.26 -0.17
CA MET A 1 -19.24 -57.03 0.41
C MET A 1 -18.92 -55.55 0.30
N HIS A 2 -19.02 -54.81 1.41
CA HIS A 2 -18.73 -53.38 1.44
C HIS A 2 -17.23 -53.17 1.69
N THR A 3 -16.48 -52.71 0.69
CA THR A 3 -15.13 -52.19 0.90
C THR A 3 -15.23 -50.78 1.47
N LEU A 4 -15.02 -50.66 2.79
CA LEU A 4 -14.78 -49.40 3.48
C LEU A 4 -13.51 -48.77 2.91
N THR A 5 -13.68 -47.79 2.03
CA THR A 5 -12.61 -46.97 1.48
C THR A 5 -11.92 -46.24 2.63
N GLY A 6 -10.74 -46.71 3.03
CA GLY A 6 -9.94 -46.11 4.08
C GLY A 6 -9.62 -44.65 3.75
N ARG A 7 -10.34 -43.72 4.38
CA ARG A 7 -9.96 -42.31 4.46
C ARG A 7 -8.61 -42.25 5.18
N ARG A 8 -7.51 -42.16 4.43
CA ARG A 8 -6.21 -41.80 5.00
C ARG A 8 -6.35 -40.38 5.54
N SER A 9 -6.36 -40.24 6.86
CA SER A 9 -6.31 -38.95 7.53
C SER A 9 -4.98 -38.28 7.18
N THR A 10 -5.03 -37.22 6.37
CA THR A 10 -3.85 -36.41 6.05
C THR A 10 -3.29 -35.80 7.33
N SER A 11 -1.99 -35.98 7.60
CA SER A 11 -1.37 -35.42 8.80
C SER A 11 -1.39 -33.88 8.77
N LEU A 12 -1.42 -33.24 9.93
CA LEU A 12 -1.32 -31.77 10.03
C LEU A 12 -0.08 -31.22 9.33
N ARG A 13 1.03 -31.95 9.40
CA ARG A 13 2.26 -31.65 8.67
C ARG A 13 2.04 -31.65 7.15
N ALA A 14 1.43 -32.71 6.61
CA ALA A 14 1.18 -32.81 5.18
C ALA A 14 0.21 -31.72 4.68
N LEU A 15 -0.79 -31.34 5.49
CA LEU A 15 -1.66 -30.20 5.19
C LEU A 15 -0.90 -28.87 5.19
N ALA A 16 0.01 -28.66 6.14
CA ALA A 16 0.84 -27.46 6.21
C ALA A 16 1.80 -27.36 5.01
N GLU A 17 2.45 -28.46 4.64
CA GLU A 17 3.32 -28.53 3.46
C GLU A 17 2.55 -28.26 2.17
N GLN A 18 1.36 -28.86 2.01
CA GLN A 18 0.48 -28.60 0.87
C GLN A 18 0.11 -27.12 0.78
N GLN A 19 -0.33 -26.51 1.90
CA GLN A 19 -0.69 -25.10 1.93
C GLN A 19 0.49 -24.17 1.61
N ALA A 20 1.69 -24.51 2.08
CA ALA A 20 2.90 -23.75 1.77
C ALA A 20 3.22 -23.78 0.27
N ASN A 21 3.15 -24.97 -0.35
CA ASN A 21 3.38 -25.14 -1.78
C ASN A 21 2.34 -24.38 -2.62
N GLU A 22 1.05 -24.49 -2.27
CA GLU A 22 -0.02 -23.74 -2.95
C GLU A 22 0.15 -22.22 -2.84
N ARG A 23 0.62 -21.72 -1.68
CA ARG A 23 0.93 -20.30 -1.51
C ARG A 23 2.10 -19.89 -2.39
N HIS A 24 3.16 -20.70 -2.43
CA HIS A 24 4.34 -20.45 -3.26
C HIS A 24 3.99 -20.39 -4.75
N THR A 25 3.29 -21.40 -5.27
CA THR A 25 2.88 -21.45 -6.68
C THR A 25 1.97 -20.27 -7.05
N ARG A 26 0.99 -19.94 -6.19
CA ARG A 26 0.12 -18.77 -6.40
C ARG A 26 0.93 -17.47 -6.44
N ARG A 27 1.90 -17.32 -5.53
CA ARG A 27 2.75 -16.11 -5.48
C ARG A 27 3.63 -15.98 -6.72
N LEU A 28 4.18 -17.06 -7.25
CA LEU A 28 4.94 -17.02 -8.50
C LEU A 28 4.07 -16.57 -9.69
N ALA A 29 2.87 -17.14 -9.82
CA ALA A 29 1.93 -16.73 -10.88
C ALA A 29 1.51 -15.25 -10.75
N GLU A 30 1.33 -14.78 -9.52
CA GLU A 30 1.04 -13.38 -9.22
C GLU A 30 2.20 -12.46 -9.63
N LEU A 31 3.44 -12.82 -9.30
CA LEU A 31 4.64 -12.04 -9.66
C LEU A 31 4.82 -11.94 -11.18
N HIS A 32 4.60 -13.03 -11.91
CA HIS A 32 4.59 -12.98 -13.38
C HIS A 32 3.54 -12.01 -13.94
N THR A 33 2.39 -11.92 -13.29
CA THR A 33 1.33 -10.99 -13.68
C THR A 33 1.66 -9.53 -13.33
N LEU A 34 2.38 -9.33 -12.22
CA LEU A 34 2.80 -8.02 -11.73
C LEU A 34 3.98 -7.44 -12.49
N ALA A 35 4.86 -8.27 -13.08
CA ALA A 35 6.10 -7.83 -13.73
C ALA A 35 5.98 -6.53 -14.57
N PRO A 36 5.08 -6.42 -15.57
CA PRO A 36 4.98 -5.20 -16.39
C PRO A 36 4.43 -3.98 -15.62
N LEU A 37 3.79 -4.18 -14.48
CA LEU A 37 3.34 -3.10 -13.60
C LEU A 37 4.45 -2.67 -12.63
N LEU A 38 5.29 -3.61 -12.19
CA LEU A 38 6.45 -3.35 -11.34
C LEU A 38 7.49 -2.52 -12.07
N GLU A 39 7.80 -2.85 -13.34
CA GLU A 39 8.70 -2.05 -14.19
C GLU A 39 8.25 -0.57 -14.27
N ARG A 40 6.94 -0.33 -14.31
CA ARG A 40 6.39 1.05 -14.33
C ARG A 40 6.45 1.73 -12.97
N LEU A 41 6.38 0.96 -11.88
CA LEU A 41 6.50 1.44 -10.51
C LEU A 41 7.95 1.79 -10.17
N GLU A 42 8.95 1.13 -10.78
CA GLU A 42 10.37 1.44 -10.58
C GLU A 42 10.70 2.91 -10.84
N ALA A 43 10.01 3.53 -11.80
CA ALA A 43 10.17 4.96 -12.12
C ALA A 43 9.84 5.91 -10.96
N VAL A 44 9.10 5.49 -9.93
CA VAL A 44 8.81 6.33 -8.74
C VAL A 44 9.58 5.93 -7.49
N VAL A 45 10.32 4.81 -7.53
CA VAL A 45 11.11 4.35 -6.38
C VAL A 45 12.10 5.41 -5.89
N PRO A 46 12.86 6.12 -6.76
CA PRO A 46 13.79 7.16 -6.30
C PRO A 46 13.10 8.30 -5.54
N ALA A 47 11.91 8.72 -5.98
CA ALA A 47 11.15 9.78 -5.32
C ALA A 47 10.63 9.34 -3.94
N LEU A 48 10.18 8.08 -3.83
CA LEU A 48 9.76 7.50 -2.55
C LEU A 48 10.95 7.39 -1.58
N GLN A 49 12.11 6.93 -2.05
CA GLN A 49 13.34 6.84 -1.25
C GLN A 49 13.86 8.22 -0.81
N ALA A 50 13.82 9.22 -1.69
CA ALA A 50 14.18 10.60 -1.36
C ALA A 50 13.26 11.18 -0.28
N ALA A 51 11.99 10.75 -0.26
CA ALA A 51 11.04 11.06 0.79
C ALA A 51 11.19 10.15 2.02
N GLY A 52 12.23 9.32 2.14
CA GLY A 52 12.47 8.41 3.27
C GLY A 52 11.48 7.24 3.37
N LEU A 53 10.82 6.88 2.26
CA LEU A 53 9.87 5.77 2.17
C LEU A 53 10.52 4.58 1.48
N THR A 54 10.36 3.39 2.06
CA THR A 54 10.89 2.15 1.51
C THR A 54 9.77 1.30 0.94
N ILE A 55 10.00 0.67 -0.21
CA ILE A 55 9.09 -0.33 -0.78
C ILE A 55 9.68 -1.72 -0.54
N SER A 56 8.96 -2.55 0.19
CA SER A 56 9.30 -3.97 0.34
C SER A 56 8.53 -4.79 -0.69
N PRO A 57 9.18 -5.70 -1.43
CA PRO A 57 8.48 -6.63 -2.34
C PRO A 57 7.44 -7.51 -1.64
N ARG A 58 7.53 -7.66 -0.31
CA ARG A 58 6.54 -8.39 0.51
C ARG A 58 5.25 -7.60 0.71
N ASP A 59 5.26 -6.30 0.47
CA ASP A 59 4.10 -5.43 0.64
C ASP A 59 3.37 -5.13 -0.68
N ILE A 60 3.85 -5.73 -1.79
CA ILE A 60 3.29 -5.55 -3.12
C ILE A 60 2.45 -6.75 -3.54
N TYR A 61 1.21 -6.48 -3.94
CA TYR A 61 0.23 -7.49 -4.31
C TYR A 61 -0.52 -7.11 -5.59
N LEU A 62 -1.03 -8.12 -6.30
CA LEU A 62 -1.95 -7.93 -7.40
C LEU A 62 -3.35 -7.67 -6.86
N ALA A 63 -3.94 -6.58 -7.30
CA ALA A 63 -5.32 -6.23 -7.01
C ALA A 63 -6.14 -6.06 -8.29
N ARG A 64 -7.45 -5.95 -8.11
CA ARG A 64 -8.40 -5.63 -9.16
C ARG A 64 -9.05 -4.28 -8.85
N HIS A 65 -9.24 -3.49 -9.90
CA HIS A 65 -10.02 -2.26 -9.86
C HIS A 65 -11.17 -2.38 -10.86
N HIS A 66 -12.37 -1.98 -10.46
CA HIS A 66 -13.58 -2.06 -11.26
C HIS A 66 -14.10 -0.63 -11.51
N PRO A 67 -13.73 0.01 -12.64
CA PRO A 67 -14.05 1.42 -12.87
C PRO A 67 -15.55 1.70 -12.93
N THR A 68 -16.34 0.74 -13.43
CA THR A 68 -17.78 0.84 -13.63
C THR A 68 -18.59 0.00 -12.62
N GLY A 69 -17.98 -0.38 -11.50
CA GLY A 69 -18.59 -1.23 -10.49
C GLY A 69 -18.42 -2.73 -10.74
N PRO A 70 -18.97 -3.60 -9.85
CA PRO A 70 -18.64 -5.03 -9.81
C PRO A 70 -18.95 -5.80 -11.10
N ALA A 71 -19.95 -5.35 -11.85
CA ALA A 71 -20.34 -5.92 -13.14
C ALA A 71 -19.39 -5.52 -14.29
N GLY A 72 -18.53 -4.53 -14.08
CA GLY A 72 -17.56 -4.04 -15.06
C GLY A 72 -16.31 -4.92 -15.17
N ARG A 73 -15.63 -4.80 -16.31
CA ARG A 73 -14.32 -5.45 -16.53
C ARG A 73 -13.31 -4.98 -15.48
N ALA A 74 -12.75 -5.94 -14.75
CA ALA A 74 -11.66 -5.68 -13.81
C ALA A 74 -10.39 -5.26 -14.56
N LEU A 75 -9.81 -4.13 -14.16
CA LEU A 75 -8.46 -3.72 -14.50
C LEU A 75 -7.49 -4.25 -13.45
N ARG A 76 -6.27 -4.60 -13.89
CA ARG A 76 -5.19 -5.00 -12.99
C ARG A 76 -4.63 -3.75 -12.30
N ALA A 77 -4.45 -3.85 -10.99
CA ALA A 77 -3.86 -2.81 -10.17
C ALA A 77 -2.76 -3.41 -9.30
N VAL A 78 -1.77 -2.59 -8.93
CA VAL A 78 -0.79 -2.94 -7.90
C VAL A 78 -1.32 -2.42 -6.57
N ARG A 79 -1.49 -3.30 -5.59
CA ARG A 79 -1.76 -2.90 -4.20
C ARG A 79 -0.45 -2.85 -3.45
N ILE A 80 -0.20 -1.74 -2.77
CA ILE A 80 0.92 -1.58 -1.84
C ILE A 80 0.33 -1.40 -0.45
N ASN A 81 0.72 -2.27 0.47
CA ASN A 81 0.37 -2.12 1.87
C ASN A 81 1.28 -1.06 2.49
N THR A 82 0.70 0.11 2.80
CA THR A 82 1.42 1.23 3.43
C THR A 82 1.04 1.36 4.90
N ARG A 83 0.31 0.38 5.46
CA ARG A 83 -0.15 0.40 6.85
C ARG A 83 1.04 0.52 7.80
N PRO A 84 0.95 1.40 8.80
CA PRO A 84 1.92 1.42 9.88
C PRO A 84 1.71 0.18 10.72
N LEU A 85 2.55 -0.85 10.53
CA LEU A 85 2.45 -2.05 11.35
C LEU A 85 2.82 -1.76 12.82
N CYS A 86 3.63 -0.73 13.14
CA CYS A 86 4.07 -0.46 14.52
C CYS A 86 4.68 0.93 14.86
N GLY A 87 4.53 2.01 14.06
CA GLY A 87 5.31 3.23 14.37
C GLY A 87 4.76 4.57 13.88
N ASP A 88 4.71 4.78 12.58
CA ASP A 88 4.47 6.13 12.02
C ASP A 88 3.15 6.22 11.24
N LYS A 89 2.15 6.85 11.85
CA LYS A 89 0.82 7.06 11.25
C LYS A 89 0.82 8.04 10.07
N THR A 90 1.91 8.75 9.82
CA THR A 90 2.05 9.68 8.70
C THR A 90 2.47 9.00 7.39
N ILE A 91 2.94 7.75 7.45
CA ILE A 91 3.40 6.97 6.28
C ILE A 91 2.36 6.96 5.15
N PRO A 92 1.07 6.61 5.37
CA PRO A 92 0.05 6.64 4.33
C PRO A 92 -0.12 8.01 3.64
N GLN A 93 -0.06 9.10 4.41
CA GLN A 93 -0.17 10.46 3.86
C GLN A 93 1.06 10.81 3.01
N ARG A 94 2.27 10.55 3.51
CA ARG A 94 3.52 10.81 2.77
C ARG A 94 3.59 10.02 1.47
N TRP A 95 3.15 8.77 1.49
CA TRP A 95 3.00 7.96 0.27
C TRP A 95 2.07 8.62 -0.74
N LEU A 96 0.90 9.08 -0.28
CA LEU A 96 -0.07 9.75 -1.14
C LEU A 96 0.52 11.03 -1.74
N ASP A 97 1.15 11.87 -0.92
CA ASP A 97 1.73 13.15 -1.36
C ASP A 97 2.82 12.96 -2.41
N VAL A 98 3.73 12.00 -2.20
CA VAL A 98 4.78 11.67 -3.17
C VAL A 98 4.18 11.15 -4.48
N LEU A 99 3.21 10.25 -4.42
CA LEU A 99 2.58 9.70 -5.63
C LEU A 99 1.84 10.80 -6.41
N LEU A 100 1.10 11.68 -5.75
CA LEU A 100 0.44 12.82 -6.38
C LEU A 100 1.47 13.76 -7.04
N ALA A 101 2.58 14.07 -6.34
CA ALA A 101 3.68 14.87 -6.89
C ALA A 101 4.36 14.21 -8.10
N GLN A 102 4.35 12.87 -8.18
CA GLN A 102 4.87 12.10 -9.32
C GLN A 102 3.85 11.94 -10.47
N GLY A 103 2.77 12.72 -10.45
CA GLY A 103 1.78 12.81 -11.52
C GLY A 103 0.71 11.72 -11.48
N PHE A 104 0.58 10.98 -10.37
CA PHE A 104 -0.59 10.13 -10.16
C PHE A 104 -1.82 10.99 -9.87
N ARG A 105 -2.97 10.52 -10.33
CA ARG A 105 -4.27 11.13 -10.05
C ARG A 105 -5.11 10.17 -9.21
N GLU A 106 -5.72 10.68 -8.14
CA GLU A 106 -6.70 9.91 -7.37
C GLU A 106 -8.00 9.80 -8.17
N ILE A 107 -8.42 8.56 -8.46
CA ILE A 107 -9.63 8.27 -9.23
C ILE A 107 -10.76 7.72 -8.36
N HIS A 108 -10.41 7.11 -7.23
CA HIS A 108 -11.40 6.56 -6.32
C HIS A 108 -10.81 6.36 -4.92
N ARG A 109 -11.63 6.56 -3.89
CA ARG A 109 -11.28 6.27 -2.50
C ARG A 109 -12.34 5.34 -1.90
N GLU A 110 -11.90 4.15 -1.51
CA GLU A 110 -12.74 3.16 -0.84
C GLU A 110 -12.64 3.40 0.67
N ALA A 111 -13.75 3.79 1.30
CA ALA A 111 -13.83 3.87 2.76
C ALA A 111 -13.96 2.46 3.32
N PHE A 112 -12.89 1.96 3.96
CA PHE A 112 -12.94 0.81 4.86
C PHE A 112 -12.80 1.32 6.28
N ASP A 113 -13.50 0.71 7.24
CA ASP A 113 -13.64 1.19 8.63
C ASP A 113 -12.37 1.81 9.22
N GLN A 114 -11.25 1.07 9.24
CA GLN A 114 -10.02 1.52 9.91
C GLN A 114 -8.89 1.93 8.97
N TYR A 115 -8.98 1.60 7.68
CA TYR A 115 -7.90 1.83 6.69
C TYR A 115 -8.48 2.12 5.31
N PRO A 116 -8.86 3.38 5.02
CA PRO A 116 -9.30 3.77 3.69
C PRO A 116 -8.25 3.40 2.63
N LEU A 117 -8.70 3.10 1.42
CA LEU A 117 -7.82 2.74 0.31
C LEU A 117 -7.97 3.75 -0.83
N ALA A 118 -6.89 4.43 -1.20
CA ALA A 118 -6.85 5.30 -2.36
C ALA A 118 -6.45 4.49 -3.60
N THR A 119 -7.24 4.63 -4.67
CA THR A 119 -6.90 4.17 -6.01
C THR A 119 -6.36 5.34 -6.82
N LEU A 120 -5.11 5.20 -7.26
CA LEU A 120 -4.34 6.19 -7.99
C LEU A 120 -4.04 5.69 -9.39
N GLN A 121 -4.04 6.59 -10.38
CA GLN A 121 -3.75 6.26 -11.77
C GLN A 121 -2.65 7.15 -12.35
N ARG A 122 -1.71 6.54 -13.08
CA ARG A 122 -0.75 7.24 -13.95
C ARG A 122 -0.61 6.47 -15.26
N GLY A 123 -1.15 7.03 -16.34
CA GLY A 123 -1.27 6.33 -17.63
C GLY A 123 -2.05 5.02 -17.47
N HIS A 124 -1.40 3.89 -17.78
CA HIS A 124 -1.99 2.54 -17.63
C HIS A 124 -1.69 1.88 -16.27
N LEU A 125 -0.91 2.52 -15.41
CA LEU A 125 -0.61 2.00 -14.07
C LEU A 125 -1.72 2.43 -13.11
N ILE A 126 -2.36 1.45 -12.46
CA ILE A 126 -3.30 1.67 -11.37
C ILE A 126 -2.64 1.18 -10.08
N LEU A 127 -2.54 2.06 -9.08
CA LEU A 127 -2.04 1.76 -7.75
C LEU A 127 -3.18 1.82 -6.74
N LYS A 128 -3.15 0.92 -5.75
CA LYS A 128 -4.01 0.95 -4.58
C LYS A 128 -3.12 1.03 -3.35
N VAL A 129 -3.24 2.11 -2.58
CA VAL A 129 -2.42 2.35 -1.37
C VAL A 129 -3.34 2.63 -0.19
N ASP A 130 -2.93 2.28 1.03
CA ASP A 130 -3.68 2.74 2.21
C ASP A 130 -3.59 4.27 2.28
N ALA A 131 -4.73 4.89 2.56
CA ALA A 131 -4.90 6.33 2.62
C ALA A 131 -5.23 6.74 4.06
N PRO A 132 -4.81 7.94 4.49
CA PRO A 132 -5.14 8.44 5.81
C PRO A 132 -6.65 8.67 5.93
N THR A 133 -7.21 8.35 7.09
CA THR A 133 -8.57 8.74 7.45
C THR A 133 -8.71 10.26 7.34
N PRO A 134 -9.78 10.81 6.74
CA PRO A 134 -9.92 12.26 6.54
C PRO A 134 -9.72 13.08 7.83
N ALA A 135 -10.24 12.58 8.97
CA ALA A 135 -10.04 13.21 10.27
C ALA A 135 -8.58 13.16 10.77
N ALA A 136 -7.84 12.10 10.44
CA ALA A 136 -6.42 11.98 10.78
C ALA A 136 -5.54 12.91 9.94
N SER A 137 -5.92 13.16 8.67
CA SER A 137 -5.23 14.09 7.78
C SER A 137 -5.34 15.54 8.29
N ALA A 138 -6.53 15.96 8.74
CA ALA A 138 -6.73 17.29 9.33
C ALA A 138 -5.93 17.50 10.64
N ALA A 139 -5.88 16.48 11.51
CA ALA A 139 -5.11 16.55 12.76
C ALA A 139 -3.58 16.60 12.51
N ALA A 140 -3.08 15.83 11.54
CA ALA A 140 -1.66 15.85 11.16
C ALA A 140 -1.25 17.20 10.55
N ALA A 141 -2.09 17.79 9.70
CA ALA A 141 -1.84 19.12 9.13
C ALA A 141 -1.82 20.22 10.20
N ALA A 142 -2.67 20.12 11.23
CA ALA A 142 -2.65 21.02 12.37
C ALA A 142 -1.38 20.85 13.22
N ALA A 143 -0.98 19.61 13.52
CA ALA A 143 0.24 19.32 14.28
C ALA A 143 1.51 19.80 13.54
N ALA A 144 1.59 19.60 12.22
CA ALA A 144 2.72 20.03 11.42
C ALA A 144 2.84 21.57 11.36
N LYS A 145 1.71 22.30 11.37
CA LYS A 145 1.72 23.77 11.48
C LYS A 145 2.24 24.25 12.81
N VAL A 146 1.84 23.60 13.92
CA VAL A 146 2.32 23.94 15.26
C VAL A 146 3.83 23.66 15.40
N GLU A 147 4.30 22.53 14.89
CA GLU A 147 5.73 22.17 14.89
C GLU A 147 6.57 23.17 14.05
N HIS A 148 6.08 23.55 12.85
CA HIS A 148 6.78 24.51 11.99
C HIS A 148 6.79 25.92 12.58
N GLN A 149 5.69 26.35 13.21
CA GLN A 149 5.60 27.64 13.89
C GLN A 149 6.52 27.70 15.10
N ARG A 150 6.56 26.64 15.92
CA ARG A 150 7.46 26.54 17.08
C ARG A 150 8.94 26.54 16.66
N ARG A 151 9.28 25.84 15.57
CA ARG A 151 10.64 25.84 15.01
C ARG A 151 11.04 27.19 14.39
N ALA A 152 10.09 27.93 13.86
CA ALA A 152 10.31 29.31 13.38
C ALA A 152 10.51 30.30 14.54
N GLU A 153 9.79 30.11 15.65
CA GLU A 153 9.94 30.90 16.88
C GLU A 153 11.30 30.63 17.56
N ASP A 154 11.72 29.37 17.66
CA ASP A 154 13.03 29.00 18.23
C ASP A 154 14.20 29.51 17.34
N ALA A 155 14.05 29.48 16.01
CA ALA A 155 15.06 30.02 15.10
C ALA A 155 15.19 31.56 15.17
N PHE A 156 14.15 32.26 15.63
CA PHE A 156 14.19 33.72 15.83
C PHE A 156 14.84 34.10 17.17
N ALA A 157 14.77 33.22 18.18
CA ALA A 157 15.39 33.43 19.48
C ALA A 157 16.93 33.32 19.45
N ASP A 158 17.50 32.59 18.49
CA ASP A 158 18.96 32.38 18.34
C ASP A 158 19.68 33.51 17.56
N VAL A 159 18.97 34.52 17.04
CA VAL A 159 19.53 35.57 16.16
C VAL A 159 19.73 36.92 16.87
N LEU A 160 19.44 37.03 18.17
CA LEU A 160 19.71 38.25 18.94
C LEU A 160 20.99 38.11 19.76
N PRO A 161 22.14 38.67 19.32
CA PRO A 161 23.28 38.84 20.20
C PRO A 161 22.95 39.95 21.21
N CYS A 162 23.19 39.67 22.49
CA CYS A 162 23.36 40.70 23.52
C CYS A 162 24.56 41.60 23.18
#